data_AF-A0A7S1FT16-F1
#
_entry.id   AF-A0A7S1FT16-F1
#
_cell.length_a   1.000
_cell.length_b   1.000
_cell.length_c   1.000
_cell.angle_alpha   90.00
_cell.angle_beta   90.00
_cell.angle_gamma   90.00
#
_symmetry.space_group_name_H-M   'P 1'
#
loop_
_entity.id
_entity.type
_entity.pdbx_description
1 polymer ?
#
loop_
_entity_poly.entity_id
_entity_poly.type
_entity_poly.pdbx_seq_one_letter_code
_entity_poly.pdbx_strand_id
1 'polypeptide(L)'
;MTDYEGSAYGLSKACLNAYTALEARECPDLIVHSCSPGYILTDMTRDWGSATNPPDKGTRAPLHILLSEDLIDRPGYGVGWYWGSDAKRSPIDKYRDPGSPEYEGP
;
A
#
# COMPACT_ATOMS: atom_id res chain seq x y z
N MET A 1 8.82 -14.10 -17.59
CA MET A 1 7.97 -12.90 -17.54
C MET A 1 8.58 -11.93 -18.53
N THR A 2 7.91 -11.66 -19.65
CA THR A 2 8.38 -10.63 -20.59
C THR A 2 8.24 -9.27 -19.91
N ASP A 3 9.12 -8.32 -20.20
CA ASP A 3 9.16 -7.00 -19.54
C ASP A 3 7.80 -6.24 -19.57
N TYR A 4 6.92 -6.64 -20.48
CA TYR A 4 5.57 -6.11 -20.66
C TYR A 4 4.60 -6.41 -19.50
N GLU A 5 4.61 -7.61 -18.92
CA GLU A 5 3.67 -7.96 -17.83
C GLU A 5 4.03 -7.24 -16.51
N GLY A 6 5.33 -7.10 -16.24
CA GLY A 6 5.82 -6.33 -15.08
C GLY A 6 5.51 -4.84 -15.21
N SER A 7 5.60 -4.32 -16.44
CA SER A 7 5.25 -2.94 -16.78
C SER A 7 3.74 -2.67 -16.62
N ALA A 8 2.87 -3.54 -17.14
CA ALA A 8 1.42 -3.38 -17.03
C ALA A 8 0.92 -3.52 -15.58
N TYR A 9 1.43 -4.51 -14.84
CA TYR A 9 1.13 -4.66 -13.41
C TYR A 9 1.56 -3.41 -12.63
N GLY A 10 2.81 -2.96 -12.80
CA GLY A 10 3.33 -1.76 -12.15
C GLY A 10 2.51 -0.51 -12.48
N LEU A 11 2.19 -0.29 -13.75
CA LEU A 11 1.34 0.81 -14.20
C LEU A 11 -0.05 0.77 -13.56
N SER A 12 -0.70 -0.41 -13.52
CA SER A 12 -2.02 -0.54 -12.90
C SER A 12 -2.01 -0.18 -11.41
N LYS A 13 -0.94 -0.52 -10.69
CA LYS A 13 -0.79 -0.18 -9.26
C LYS A 13 -0.43 1.29 -9.05
N ALA A 14 0.35 1.89 -9.93
CA ALA A 14 0.60 3.33 -9.92
C ALA A 14 -0.70 4.11 -10.15
N CYS A 15 -1.52 3.70 -11.13
CA CYS A 15 -2.84 4.28 -11.36
C CYS A 15 -3.78 4.11 -10.17
N LEU A 16 -3.79 2.95 -9.52
CA LEU A 16 -4.57 2.72 -8.29
C LEU A 16 -4.17 3.68 -7.16
N ASN A 17 -2.87 3.88 -6.94
CA ASN A 17 -2.38 4.81 -5.93
C ASN A 17 -2.79 6.27 -6.25
N ALA A 18 -2.65 6.68 -7.52
CA ALA A 18 -3.08 8.01 -7.94
C ALA A 18 -4.60 8.20 -7.81
N TYR A 19 -5.39 7.19 -8.18
CA TYR A 19 -6.84 7.19 -8.03
C TYR A 19 -7.26 7.31 -6.57
N THR A 20 -6.61 6.56 -5.68
CA THR A 20 -6.83 6.64 -4.22
C THR A 20 -6.64 8.07 -3.71
N ALA A 21 -5.57 8.75 -4.13
CA ALA A 21 -5.31 10.13 -3.72
C ALA A 21 -6.33 11.14 -4.28
N LEU A 22 -6.90 10.87 -5.46
CA LEU A 22 -7.97 11.69 -6.03
C LEU A 22 -9.30 11.45 -5.30
N GLU A 23 -9.72 10.21 -5.14
CA GLU A 23 -10.96 9.84 -4.43
C GLU A 23 -10.96 10.36 -2.99
N ALA A 24 -9.83 10.26 -2.30
CA ALA A 24 -9.60 10.84 -0.98
C ALA A 24 -9.89 12.36 -0.91
N ARG A 25 -9.68 13.09 -2.00
CA ARG A 25 -9.93 14.54 -2.10
C ARG A 25 -11.36 14.85 -2.50
N GLU A 26 -11.94 14.06 -3.39
CA GLU A 26 -13.31 14.25 -3.90
C GLU A 26 -14.38 13.79 -2.90
N CYS A 27 -14.05 12.80 -2.06
CA CYS A 27 -14.94 12.23 -1.05
C CYS A 27 -14.40 12.44 0.38
N PRO A 28 -14.43 13.68 0.93
CA PRO A 28 -13.82 13.99 2.22
C PRO A 28 -14.46 13.29 3.43
N ASP A 29 -15.67 12.74 3.26
CA ASP A 29 -16.36 11.95 4.28
C ASP A 29 -15.87 10.50 4.35
N LEU A 30 -15.03 10.07 3.40
CA LEU A 30 -14.43 8.73 3.35
C LEU A 30 -12.95 8.77 3.70
N ILE A 31 -12.52 7.77 4.45
CA ILE A 31 -11.12 7.50 4.74
C ILE A 31 -10.60 6.53 3.68
N VAL A 32 -9.81 7.06 2.74
CA VAL A 32 -9.35 6.31 1.57
C VAL A 32 -7.82 6.26 1.57
N HIS A 33 -7.27 5.04 1.53
CA HIS A 33 -5.83 4.79 1.47
C HIS A 33 -5.53 3.63 0.53
N SER A 34 -4.29 3.58 0.04
CA SER A 34 -3.76 2.41 -0.63
C SER A 34 -2.64 1.80 0.19
N CYS A 35 -2.36 0.52 0.00
CA CYS A 35 -1.28 -0.14 0.69
C CYS A 35 -0.65 -1.24 -0.17
N SER A 36 0.55 -1.68 0.22
CA SER A 36 1.13 -2.92 -0.25
C SER A 36 1.09 -3.96 0.86
N PRO A 37 0.63 -5.19 0.59
CA PRO A 37 0.74 -6.31 1.53
C PRO A 37 2.18 -6.81 1.65
N GLY A 38 3.11 -6.30 0.82
CA GLY A 38 4.46 -6.81 0.70
C GLY A 38 4.53 -8.04 -0.22
N TYR A 39 5.65 -8.74 -0.17
CA TYR A 39 5.87 -9.91 -1.01
C TYR A 39 5.48 -11.20 -0.28
N ILE A 40 4.25 -11.66 -0.55
CA ILE A 40 3.52 -12.68 0.21
C ILE A 40 3.32 -13.93 -0.63
N LEU A 41 3.59 -15.10 -0.05
CA LEU A 41 3.38 -16.41 -0.64
C LEU A 41 1.88 -16.67 -0.83
N THR A 42 1.42 -16.43 -2.05
CA THR A 42 0.05 -16.68 -2.53
C THR A 42 0.13 -17.40 -3.87
N ASP A 43 -1.01 -17.85 -4.42
CA ASP A 43 -1.03 -18.42 -5.78
C ASP A 43 -0.47 -17.45 -6.83
N MET A 44 -0.66 -16.13 -6.66
CA MET A 44 -0.13 -15.10 -7.57
C MET A 44 1.40 -15.09 -7.63
N THR A 45 2.08 -15.38 -6.51
CA THR A 45 3.54 -15.27 -6.40
C THR A 45 4.23 -16.64 -6.30
N ARG A 46 3.48 -17.75 -6.30
CA ARG A 46 4.01 -19.10 -6.01
C ARG A 46 5.14 -19.48 -6.96
N ASP A 47 5.03 -19.06 -8.22
CA ASP A 47 5.96 -19.40 -9.29
C ASP A 47 7.04 -18.33 -9.49
N TRP A 48 7.03 -17.25 -8.70
CA TRP A 48 8.02 -16.16 -8.76
C TRP A 48 9.27 -16.46 -7.92
N GLY A 49 9.30 -17.61 -7.24
CA GLY A 49 10.50 -18.24 -6.69
C GLY A 49 11.12 -17.59 -5.45
N SER A 50 10.56 -16.51 -4.93
CA SER A 50 11.19 -15.72 -3.86
C SER A 50 10.23 -15.23 -2.76
N ALA A 51 8.93 -15.43 -2.89
CA ALA A 51 7.97 -15.09 -1.84
C ALA A 51 8.01 -16.13 -0.72
N THR A 52 8.42 -15.72 0.48
CA THR A 52 8.51 -16.61 1.66
C THR A 52 7.61 -16.18 2.81
N ASN A 53 7.07 -14.96 2.79
CA ASN A 53 6.18 -14.48 3.84
C ASN A 53 4.80 -15.15 3.72
N PRO A 54 4.24 -15.71 4.80
CA PRO A 54 2.91 -16.32 4.75
C PRO A 54 1.77 -15.28 4.63
N PRO A 55 0.56 -15.70 4.19
CA PRO A 55 -0.57 -14.79 3.96
C PRO A 55 -0.94 -13.87 5.12
N ASP A 56 -0.85 -14.34 6.36
CA ASP A 56 -1.15 -13.56 7.56
C ASP A 56 -0.26 -12.32 7.69
N LYS A 57 1.02 -12.39 7.31
CA LYS A 57 1.91 -11.21 7.30
C LYS A 57 1.44 -10.13 6.33
N GLY A 58 0.78 -10.52 5.23
CA GLY A 58 0.22 -9.60 4.25
C GLY A 58 -0.95 -8.77 4.76
N THR A 59 -1.57 -9.18 5.88
CA THR A 59 -2.76 -8.51 6.43
C THR A 59 -2.42 -7.26 7.23
N ARG A 60 -1.15 -7.07 7.62
CA ARG A 60 -0.73 -5.99 8.54
C ARG A 60 -1.12 -4.60 8.05
N ALA A 61 -0.76 -4.25 6.82
CA ALA A 61 -1.09 -2.93 6.26
C ALA A 61 -2.60 -2.76 6.00
N PRO A 62 -3.32 -3.73 5.40
CA PRO A 62 -4.78 -3.69 5.27
C PRO A 62 -5.52 -3.50 6.61
N LEU A 63 -5.12 -4.22 7.66
CA LEU A 63 -5.75 -4.09 8.98
C LEU A 63 -5.44 -2.74 9.62
N HIS A 64 -4.23 -2.20 9.42
CA HIS A 64 -3.89 -0.86 9.89
C HIS A 64 -4.77 0.21 9.24
N ILE A 65 -4.89 0.21 7.90
CA ILE A 65 -5.73 1.22 7.22
C ILE A 65 -7.22 1.07 7.52
N LEU A 66 -7.68 -0.12 7.91
CA LEU A 66 -9.08 -0.38 8.22
C LEU A 66 -9.46 -0.08 9.68
N LEU A 67 -8.54 -0.32 10.62
CA LEU A 67 -8.85 -0.38 12.06
C LEU A 67 -8.01 0.56 12.93
N SER A 68 -7.08 1.33 12.36
CA SER A 68 -6.25 2.25 13.15
C SER A 68 -7.08 3.41 13.70
N GLU A 69 -7.10 3.54 15.03
CA GLU A 69 -7.69 4.69 15.73
C GLU A 69 -7.08 6.01 15.25
N ASP A 70 -5.76 6.06 15.03
CA ASP A 70 -5.09 7.26 14.48
C ASP A 70 -5.65 7.69 13.12
N LEU A 71 -6.06 6.76 12.26
CA LEU A 71 -6.62 7.08 10.96
C LEU A 71 -8.11 7.41 11.03
N ILE A 72 -8.84 6.75 11.94
CA ILE A 72 -10.28 6.94 12.12
C ILE A 72 -10.62 8.23 12.88
N ASP A 73 -9.89 8.51 13.96
CA ASP A 73 -10.23 9.57 14.92
C ASP A 73 -9.58 10.92 14.58
N ARG A 74 -8.73 10.97 13.56
CA ARG A 74 -8.04 12.20 13.12
C ARG A 74 -8.48 12.59 11.70
N PRO A 75 -9.58 13.36 11.58
CA PRO A 75 -10.09 13.80 10.28
C PRO A 75 -9.01 14.46 9.42
N GLY A 76 -8.86 13.98 8.18
CA GLY A 76 -7.88 14.49 7.22
C GLY A 76 -6.43 14.03 7.47
N TYR A 77 -6.13 13.35 8.58
CA TYR A 77 -4.81 12.75 8.79
C TYR A 77 -4.65 11.52 7.89
N GLY A 78 -3.54 11.48 7.17
CA GLY A 78 -3.18 10.32 6.38
C GLY A 78 -3.96 10.09 5.09
N VAL A 79 -5.01 10.88 4.83
CA VAL A 79 -5.97 10.66 3.76
C VAL A 79 -5.27 10.67 2.38
N GLY A 80 -5.51 9.63 1.59
CA GLY A 80 -4.87 9.43 0.28
C GLY A 80 -3.43 8.92 0.33
N TRP A 81 -2.87 8.63 1.52
CA TRP A 81 -1.52 8.08 1.62
C TRP A 81 -1.41 6.62 1.19
N TYR A 82 -0.17 6.25 0.86
CA TYR A 82 0.25 4.90 0.57
C TYR A 82 0.98 4.28 1.77
N TRP A 83 0.55 3.11 2.20
CA TRP A 83 1.11 2.38 3.34
C TRP A 83 1.94 1.18 2.91
N GLY A 84 3.15 1.06 3.45
CA GLY A 84 4.03 -0.09 3.22
C GLY A 84 3.58 -1.32 4.02
N SER A 85 4.17 -2.48 3.73
CA SER A 85 3.76 -3.76 4.34
C SER A 85 3.98 -3.87 5.85
N ASP A 86 4.75 -2.95 6.43
CA ASP A 86 4.94 -2.80 7.89
C ASP A 86 3.97 -1.78 8.52
N ALA A 87 2.94 -1.34 7.79
CA ALA A 87 1.95 -0.36 8.23
C ALA A 87 2.55 1.01 8.59
N LYS A 88 3.56 1.45 7.81
CA LYS A 88 4.10 2.82 7.89
C LYS A 88 3.88 3.57 6.58
N ARG A 89 3.64 4.88 6.66
CA ARG A 89 3.56 5.77 5.50
C ARG A 89 4.79 5.58 4.63
N SER A 90 4.54 5.40 3.34
CA SER A 90 5.57 5.19 2.32
C SER A 90 5.38 6.22 1.21
N PRO A 91 6.47 6.68 0.57
CA PRO A 91 6.37 7.57 -0.57
C PRO A 91 5.68 6.83 -1.73
N ILE A 92 4.89 7.56 -2.52
CA ILE A 92 4.08 6.99 -3.60
C ILE A 92 4.90 6.62 -4.85
N ASP A 93 6.04 7.28 -5.02
CA ASP A 93 6.87 7.28 -6.24
C ASP A 93 8.15 6.43 -6.12
N LYS A 94 8.48 5.96 -4.92
CA LYS A 94 9.67 5.16 -4.66
C LYS A 94 9.41 4.08 -3.63
N TYR A 95 10.18 3.01 -3.70
CA TYR A 95 10.09 1.93 -2.74
C TYR A 95 10.70 2.33 -1.39
N ARG A 96 10.08 1.86 -0.30
CA ARG A 96 10.60 1.95 1.06
C ARG A 96 10.66 0.55 1.65
N ASP A 97 11.84 0.15 2.12
CA ASP A 97 12.03 -1.13 2.79
C ASP A 97 11.28 -1.20 4.13
N PRO A 98 10.56 -2.30 4.40
CA PRO A 98 9.97 -2.57 5.71
C PRO A 98 11.02 -2.45 6.83
N GLY A 99 10.66 -1.75 7.91
CA GLY A 99 11.58 -1.47 9.03
C GLY A 99 12.39 -0.18 8.88
N SER A 100 12.50 0.40 7.68
CA SER A 100 13.05 1.74 7.51
C SER A 100 12.18 2.80 8.21
N PRO A 101 12.73 3.98 8.53
CA PRO A 101 11.95 5.10 9.07
C PRO A 101 10.70 5.39 8.24
N GLU A 102 9.64 5.83 8.92
CA GLU A 102 8.40 6.24 8.26
C GLU A 102 8.64 7.47 7.37
N TYR A 103 7.90 7.56 6.27
CA TYR A 103 8.01 8.71 5.38
C TYR A 103 7.34 9.93 6.01
N GLU A 104 8.06 11.05 6.13
CA GLU A 104 7.56 12.31 6.69
C GLU A 104 7.46 13.44 5.66
N GLY A 105 7.61 13.12 4.36
CA GLY A 105 7.52 14.14 3.32
C GLY A 105 6.11 14.72 3.17
N PRO A 106 5.96 15.76 2.32
CA PRO A 106 4.67 16.40 2.08
C PRO A 106 3.59 15.37 1.68
#